data_AF-A0A316QDI4-F1
#
_entry.id   AF-A0A316QDI4-F1
#
_cell.length_a   1.000
_cell.length_b   1.000
_cell.length_c   1.000
_cell.angle_alpha   90.00
_cell.angle_beta   90.00
_cell.angle_gamma   90.00
#
_symmetry.space_group_name_H-M   'P 1'
#
loop_
_entity.id
_entity.type
_entity.pdbx_description
1 polymer ?
#
loop_
_entity_poly.entity_id
_entity_poly.type
_entity_poly.pdbx_seq_one_letter_code
_entity_poly.pdbx_strand_id
1 'polypeptide(L)'
;MKVNYHTHTTRCHHATGADREYVEAAIRAGLSVLGFSDHSPYYFPNGYYSGHRMFPTDIEGYITSLLSLKKEYEKDITIFIGFEAEYYPKYFDKTLELLSPYPYDYLILGQHFAQNEIGEQDVFHGGGEEMLARYVDVCIEGIGRGVFFYLAHPDVFHFVGDAASYERQMRRLCLAALEKHIPLEINLLGIRVKRNYPNELFWKIAGETGNEVIFGCDSHDPESLAKKSGLWMAENLIHKYQLKRIEPMTPFIPAKPDAAGHSRSI
;
A
#
# COMPACT_ATOMS: atom_id res chain seq x y z
N MET A 1 18.16 0.38 -3.47
CA MET A 1 17.03 0.49 -2.54
C MET A 1 17.49 0.13 -1.14
N LYS A 2 17.28 1.01 -0.18
CA LYS A 2 17.60 0.82 1.25
C LYS A 2 16.38 0.63 2.13
N VAL A 3 15.21 0.98 1.61
CA VAL A 3 13.96 1.01 2.34
C VAL A 3 12.91 0.21 1.59
N ASN A 4 12.11 -0.57 2.31
CA ASN A 4 10.88 -1.17 1.81
C ASN A 4 9.78 -1.03 2.86
N TYR A 5 8.58 -0.59 2.47
CA TYR A 5 7.43 -0.48 3.37
C TYR A 5 6.25 -1.38 2.97
N HIS A 6 6.42 -2.20 1.93
CA HIS A 6 5.38 -3.10 1.43
C HIS A 6 5.80 -4.56 1.64
N THR A 7 5.34 -5.19 2.73
CA THR A 7 5.67 -6.59 3.09
C THR A 7 4.51 -7.24 3.84
N HIS A 8 4.08 -8.41 3.37
CA HIS A 8 2.97 -9.18 3.92
C HIS A 8 3.44 -10.26 4.89
N THR A 9 2.48 -10.88 5.57
CA THR A 9 2.72 -12.05 6.43
C THR A 9 1.71 -13.14 6.12
N THR A 10 1.93 -14.35 6.64
CA THR A 10 1.01 -15.48 6.46
C THR A 10 -0.43 -15.20 6.92
N ARG A 11 -0.65 -14.15 7.71
CA ARG A 11 -1.96 -13.72 8.17
C ARG A 11 -2.85 -13.20 7.03
N CYS A 12 -2.32 -12.77 5.89
CA CYS A 12 -3.16 -12.52 4.71
C CYS A 12 -3.68 -13.76 3.99
N HIS A 13 -3.31 -14.96 4.43
CA HIS A 13 -3.71 -16.24 3.83
C HIS A 13 -3.15 -16.53 2.42
N HIS A 14 -2.31 -15.66 1.88
CA HIS A 14 -1.67 -15.88 0.58
C HIS A 14 -0.19 -15.46 0.53
N ALA A 15 0.42 -15.20 1.69
CA ALA A 15 1.86 -15.12 1.85
C ALA A 15 2.39 -16.37 2.60
N THR A 16 3.69 -16.59 2.48
CA THR A 16 4.41 -17.71 3.10
C THR A 16 5.62 -17.21 3.90
N GLY A 17 6.21 -18.08 4.72
CA GLY A 17 7.36 -17.77 5.55
C GLY A 17 6.99 -17.11 6.89
N ALA A 18 7.83 -17.32 7.90
CA ALA A 18 7.68 -16.72 9.21
C ALA A 18 8.12 -15.24 9.21
N ASP A 19 7.53 -14.43 10.08
CA ASP A 19 7.84 -13.00 10.22
C ASP A 19 9.37 -12.72 10.35
N ARG A 20 10.09 -13.59 11.09
CA ARG A 20 11.55 -13.54 11.23
C ARG A 20 12.30 -13.72 9.91
N GLU A 21 11.83 -14.64 9.05
CA GLU A 21 12.50 -14.93 7.78
C GLU A 21 12.48 -13.71 6.85
N TYR A 22 11.41 -12.90 6.89
CA TYR A 22 11.36 -11.62 6.18
C TYR A 22 12.41 -10.62 6.68
N VAL A 23 12.57 -10.51 8.01
CA VAL A 23 13.59 -9.63 8.61
C VAL A 23 14.99 -10.04 8.18
N GLU A 24 15.31 -11.32 8.28
CA GLU A 24 16.61 -11.85 7.88
C GLU A 24 16.85 -11.70 6.36
N ALA A 25 15.81 -11.92 5.54
CA ALA A 25 15.89 -11.70 4.10
C ALA A 25 16.12 -10.23 3.74
N ALA A 26 15.48 -9.29 4.45
CA ALA A 26 15.69 -7.86 4.28
C ALA A 26 17.15 -7.46 4.60
N ILE A 27 17.71 -7.98 5.69
CA ILE A 27 19.11 -7.78 6.07
C ILE A 27 20.03 -8.34 4.98
N ARG A 28 19.81 -9.58 4.52
CA ARG A 28 20.59 -10.19 3.42
C ARG A 28 20.50 -9.39 2.12
N ALA A 29 19.33 -8.79 1.83
CA ALA A 29 19.12 -7.93 0.67
C ALA A 29 19.80 -6.55 0.80
N GLY A 30 20.29 -6.20 2.00
CA GLY A 30 20.97 -4.94 2.28
C GLY A 30 20.04 -3.77 2.59
N LEU A 31 18.79 -4.05 2.96
CA LEU A 31 17.83 -3.07 3.46
C LEU A 31 18.25 -2.60 4.85
N SER A 32 18.04 -1.31 5.11
CA SER A 32 18.24 -0.67 6.42
C SER A 32 16.91 -0.39 7.11
N VAL A 33 15.80 -0.36 6.35
CA VAL A 33 14.44 -0.20 6.86
C VAL A 33 13.53 -1.25 6.22
N LEU A 34 12.79 -1.96 7.06
CA LEU A 34 11.73 -2.88 6.67
C LEU A 34 10.42 -2.49 7.34
N GLY A 35 9.42 -2.17 6.54
CA GLY A 35 8.05 -1.99 6.97
C GLY A 35 7.21 -3.20 6.60
N PHE A 36 6.50 -3.74 7.58
CA PHE A 36 5.41 -4.68 7.35
C PHE A 36 4.11 -3.90 7.13
N SER A 37 3.33 -4.31 6.14
CA SER A 37 2.07 -3.68 5.75
C SER A 37 1.10 -4.75 5.31
N ASP A 38 0.85 -5.73 6.18
CA ASP A 38 -0.01 -6.84 5.82
C ASP A 38 -1.46 -6.37 5.60
N HIS A 39 -2.26 -7.13 4.87
CA HIS A 39 -3.62 -6.70 4.52
C HIS A 39 -4.45 -6.49 5.78
N SER A 40 -4.93 -5.26 5.95
CA SER A 40 -5.67 -4.81 7.12
C SER A 40 -6.95 -5.63 7.33
N PRO A 41 -7.30 -5.93 8.59
CA PRO A 41 -8.54 -6.60 8.90
C PRO A 41 -9.73 -5.66 8.71
N TYR A 42 -10.86 -6.22 8.34
CA TYR A 42 -12.13 -5.51 8.22
C TYR A 42 -13.24 -6.29 8.91
N TYR A 43 -14.15 -5.57 9.59
CA TYR A 43 -15.42 -6.15 10.02
C TYR A 43 -16.47 -5.95 8.93
N PHE A 44 -16.83 -7.05 8.31
CA PHE A 44 -17.88 -7.11 7.32
C PHE A 44 -19.21 -7.59 7.92
N PRO A 45 -20.36 -7.17 7.37
CA PRO A 45 -21.66 -7.61 7.85
C PRO A 45 -21.90 -9.10 7.55
N ASN A 46 -22.91 -9.67 8.21
CA ASN A 46 -23.43 -11.02 7.94
C ASN A 46 -22.41 -12.16 8.10
N GLY A 47 -21.38 -11.96 8.93
CA GLY A 47 -20.35 -12.98 9.19
C GLY A 47 -19.44 -13.25 8.00
N TYR A 48 -19.39 -12.34 7.01
CA TYR A 48 -18.43 -12.45 5.92
C TYR A 48 -17.01 -12.28 6.44
N TYR A 49 -16.14 -13.20 6.05
CA TYR A 49 -14.71 -13.13 6.29
C TYR A 49 -13.99 -13.17 4.94
N SER A 50 -13.08 -12.22 4.75
CA SER A 50 -12.26 -12.15 3.56
C SER A 50 -11.24 -13.29 3.54
N GLY A 51 -10.99 -13.84 2.35
CA GLY A 51 -10.02 -14.92 2.14
C GLY A 51 -8.60 -14.45 1.85
N HIS A 52 -8.32 -13.14 1.87
CA HIS A 52 -7.05 -12.56 1.46
C HIS A 52 -6.51 -11.47 2.41
N ARG A 53 -7.04 -11.37 3.63
CA ARG A 53 -6.55 -10.43 4.65
C ARG A 53 -6.57 -11.08 6.03
N MET A 54 -5.84 -10.51 6.98
CA MET A 54 -5.85 -11.00 8.34
C MET A 54 -7.24 -10.90 8.98
N PHE A 55 -7.56 -11.82 9.88
CA PHE A 55 -8.77 -11.67 10.69
C PHE A 55 -8.56 -10.61 11.77
N PRO A 56 -9.62 -9.94 12.26
CA PRO A 56 -9.54 -9.05 13.40
C PRO A 56 -8.91 -9.69 14.66
N THR A 57 -9.05 -11.00 14.82
CA THR A 57 -8.45 -11.76 15.93
C THR A 57 -6.94 -11.96 15.80
N ASP A 58 -6.37 -11.76 14.62
CA ASP A 58 -4.95 -11.99 14.35
C ASP A 58 -4.08 -10.76 14.64
N ILE A 59 -4.71 -9.59 14.85
CA ILE A 59 -4.01 -8.29 15.04
C ILE A 59 -3.04 -8.37 16.22
N GLU A 60 -3.49 -8.89 17.37
CA GLU A 60 -2.65 -8.93 18.57
C GLU A 60 -1.39 -9.79 18.35
N GLY A 61 -1.55 -10.93 17.66
CA GLY A 61 -0.44 -11.81 17.28
C GLY A 61 0.49 -11.21 16.22
N TYR A 62 -0.06 -10.41 15.30
CA TYR A 62 0.72 -9.63 14.33
C TYR A 62 1.60 -8.59 15.03
N ILE A 63 0.99 -7.75 15.84
CA ILE A 63 1.66 -6.66 16.56
C ILE A 63 2.73 -7.22 17.52
N THR A 64 2.38 -8.23 18.32
CA THR A 64 3.31 -8.80 19.32
C THR A 64 4.54 -9.41 18.67
N SER A 65 4.35 -10.16 17.58
CA SER A 65 5.45 -10.77 16.82
C SER A 65 6.42 -9.71 16.30
N LEU A 66 5.88 -8.66 15.63
CA LEU A 66 6.70 -7.63 15.02
C LEU A 66 7.38 -6.71 16.05
N LEU A 67 6.74 -6.43 17.18
CA LEU A 67 7.39 -5.70 18.28
C LEU A 67 8.56 -6.49 18.88
N SER A 68 8.42 -7.80 19.02
CA SER A 68 9.52 -8.67 19.46
C SER A 68 10.68 -8.62 18.48
N LEU A 69 10.41 -8.75 17.18
CA LEU A 69 11.44 -8.70 16.14
C LEU A 69 12.10 -7.31 16.05
N LYS A 70 11.32 -6.23 16.18
CA LYS A 70 11.82 -4.86 16.23
C LYS A 70 12.83 -4.65 17.35
N LYS A 71 12.58 -5.23 18.54
CA LYS A 71 13.52 -5.21 19.66
C LYS A 71 14.74 -6.10 19.41
N GLU A 72 14.52 -7.29 18.90
CA GLU A 72 15.59 -8.27 18.70
C GLU A 72 16.63 -7.82 17.68
N TYR A 73 16.18 -7.21 16.58
CA TYR A 73 17.00 -6.79 15.45
C TYR A 73 17.33 -5.29 15.45
N GLU A 74 17.16 -4.59 16.57
CA GLU A 74 17.29 -3.13 16.67
C GLU A 74 18.66 -2.57 16.22
N LYS A 75 19.70 -3.41 16.24
CA LYS A 75 21.06 -3.06 15.82
C LYS A 75 21.35 -3.33 14.34
N ASP A 76 20.51 -4.16 13.70
CA ASP A 76 20.74 -4.66 12.35
C ASP A 76 19.86 -3.96 11.32
N ILE A 77 18.58 -3.71 11.66
CA ILE A 77 17.60 -3.12 10.75
C ILE A 77 16.51 -2.38 11.53
N THR A 78 16.02 -1.26 10.97
CA THR A 78 14.85 -0.57 11.52
C THR A 78 13.57 -1.22 11.03
N ILE A 79 12.70 -1.64 11.95
CA ILE A 79 11.41 -2.26 11.62
C ILE A 79 10.26 -1.30 11.91
N PHE A 80 9.36 -1.15 10.92
CA PHE A 80 8.08 -0.46 11.09
C PHE A 80 6.92 -1.42 10.93
N ILE A 81 5.85 -1.18 11.69
CA ILE A 81 4.63 -1.98 11.71
C ILE A 81 3.54 -1.15 11.07
N GLY A 82 2.86 -1.67 10.07
CA GLY A 82 1.79 -0.96 9.39
C GLY A 82 0.79 -1.92 8.78
N PHE A 83 -0.15 -1.37 8.01
CA PHE A 83 -1.12 -2.18 7.28
C PHE A 83 -1.32 -1.64 5.87
N GLU A 84 -1.53 -2.54 4.93
CA GLU A 84 -2.14 -2.19 3.64
C GLU A 84 -3.66 -2.21 3.81
N ALA A 85 -4.30 -1.06 3.64
CA ALA A 85 -5.74 -0.94 3.74
C ALA A 85 -6.32 -0.38 2.45
N GLU A 86 -7.37 -1.03 1.97
CA GLU A 86 -8.32 -0.42 1.05
C GLU A 86 -9.05 0.72 1.77
N TYR A 87 -9.53 1.69 1.01
CA TYR A 87 -10.54 2.63 1.49
C TYR A 87 -11.93 2.11 1.10
N TYR A 88 -12.65 1.58 2.09
CA TYR A 88 -14.05 1.23 1.95
C TYR A 88 -14.90 2.24 2.72
N PRO A 89 -15.52 3.26 2.07
CA PRO A 89 -16.18 4.37 2.77
C PRO A 89 -17.13 3.93 3.90
N LYS A 90 -17.84 2.82 3.68
CA LYS A 90 -18.80 2.25 4.64
C LYS A 90 -18.16 1.61 5.87
N TYR A 91 -16.93 1.12 5.76
CA TYR A 91 -16.28 0.28 6.77
C TYR A 91 -15.01 0.91 7.34
N PHE A 92 -14.41 1.88 6.67
CA PHE A 92 -13.08 2.40 6.97
C PHE A 92 -12.95 2.99 8.37
N ASP A 93 -13.91 3.81 8.81
CA ASP A 93 -13.83 4.42 10.14
C ASP A 93 -13.85 3.36 11.26
N LYS A 94 -14.64 2.29 11.10
CA LYS A 94 -14.62 1.15 12.04
C LYS A 94 -13.31 0.37 11.99
N THR A 95 -12.68 0.29 10.83
CA THR A 95 -11.35 -0.30 10.70
C THR A 95 -10.31 0.54 11.44
N LEU A 96 -10.37 1.87 11.34
CA LEU A 96 -9.50 2.75 12.13
C LEU A 96 -9.74 2.61 13.64
N GLU A 97 -11.00 2.50 14.08
CA GLU A 97 -11.35 2.23 15.47
C GLU A 97 -10.78 0.90 15.96
N LEU A 98 -10.92 -0.17 15.16
CA LEU A 98 -10.38 -1.50 15.43
C LEU A 98 -8.85 -1.48 15.62
N LEU A 99 -8.13 -0.73 14.78
CA LEU A 99 -6.67 -0.65 14.83
C LEU A 99 -6.16 0.31 15.91
N SER A 100 -6.99 1.27 16.36
CA SER A 100 -6.59 2.33 17.30
C SER A 100 -5.93 1.89 18.62
N PRO A 101 -6.23 0.72 19.21
CA PRO A 101 -5.58 0.28 20.44
C PRO A 101 -4.15 -0.21 20.24
N TYR A 102 -3.72 -0.46 19.00
CA TYR A 102 -2.45 -1.10 18.68
C TYR A 102 -1.38 -0.08 18.24
N PRO A 103 -0.12 -0.28 18.64
CA PRO A 103 0.99 0.58 18.21
C PRO A 103 1.44 0.20 16.78
N TYR A 104 0.80 0.78 15.77
CA TYR A 104 1.27 0.74 14.39
C TYR A 104 1.78 2.11 13.94
N ASP A 105 2.75 2.10 13.03
CA ASP A 105 3.52 3.24 12.56
C ASP A 105 2.91 3.89 11.30
N TYR A 106 2.23 3.13 10.42
CA TYR A 106 1.68 3.67 9.16
C TYR A 106 0.55 2.82 8.53
N LEU A 107 -0.16 3.42 7.59
CA LEU A 107 -1.08 2.75 6.66
C LEU A 107 -0.64 3.05 5.22
N ILE A 108 -0.75 2.08 4.30
CA ILE A 108 -0.62 2.32 2.86
C ILE A 108 -1.98 2.06 2.21
N LEU A 109 -2.33 2.89 1.22
CA LEU A 109 -3.59 2.72 0.50
C LEU A 109 -3.38 1.71 -0.62
N GLY A 110 -3.83 0.48 -0.43
CA GLY A 110 -3.78 -0.57 -1.45
C GLY A 110 -5.17 -0.90 -1.93
N GLN A 111 -5.65 -0.20 -2.95
CA GLN A 111 -7.04 -0.34 -3.39
C GLN A 111 -7.18 -1.50 -4.39
N HIS A 112 -7.92 -2.55 -4.02
CA HIS A 112 -8.11 -3.75 -4.84
C HIS A 112 -9.51 -3.88 -5.47
N PHE A 113 -10.44 -3.01 -5.09
CA PHE A 113 -11.83 -3.02 -5.55
C PHE A 113 -12.27 -1.60 -5.92
N ALA A 114 -13.17 -1.46 -6.89
CA ALA A 114 -13.68 -0.13 -7.26
C ALA A 114 -14.71 0.44 -6.27
N GLN A 115 -15.17 -0.36 -5.29
CA GLN A 115 -16.03 0.10 -4.18
C GLN A 115 -15.76 -0.66 -2.88
N ASN A 116 -16.07 -1.97 -2.85
CA ASN A 116 -15.89 -2.84 -1.68
C ASN A 116 -15.57 -4.26 -2.13
N GLU A 117 -15.04 -5.09 -1.24
CA GLU A 117 -14.83 -6.51 -1.51
C GLU A 117 -16.15 -7.30 -1.66
N ILE A 118 -17.19 -6.91 -0.92
CA ILE A 118 -18.47 -7.63 -0.92
C ILE A 118 -19.28 -7.28 -2.15
N GLY A 119 -19.49 -8.27 -3.02
CA GLY A 119 -20.44 -8.20 -4.13
C GLY A 119 -19.91 -7.47 -5.37
N GLU A 120 -18.62 -7.12 -5.39
CA GLU A 120 -17.97 -6.45 -6.52
C GLU A 120 -16.80 -7.27 -7.04
N GLN A 121 -16.44 -7.02 -8.29
CA GLN A 121 -15.26 -7.58 -8.92
C GLN A 121 -14.01 -6.82 -8.46
N ASP A 122 -12.92 -7.55 -8.23
CA ASP A 122 -11.61 -6.94 -8.06
C ASP A 122 -11.12 -6.24 -9.35
N VAL A 123 -10.12 -5.39 -9.19
CA VAL A 123 -9.55 -4.59 -10.29
C VAL A 123 -8.57 -5.38 -11.18
N PHE A 124 -8.22 -6.61 -10.81
CA PHE A 124 -7.25 -7.44 -11.55
C PHE A 124 -7.87 -8.13 -12.77
N HIS A 125 -9.17 -8.46 -12.70
CA HIS A 125 -9.88 -9.21 -13.74
C HIS A 125 -10.34 -8.37 -14.95
N GLY A 126 -10.06 -7.07 -14.96
CA GLY A 126 -10.39 -6.20 -16.10
C GLY A 126 -11.63 -5.36 -15.87
N GLY A 127 -11.60 -4.10 -16.31
CA GLY A 127 -12.77 -3.21 -16.26
C GLY A 127 -12.72 -2.07 -17.28
N GLY A 128 -13.89 -1.57 -17.67
CA GLY A 128 -14.04 -0.43 -18.57
C GLY A 128 -13.96 0.92 -17.85
N GLU A 129 -14.24 2.01 -18.58
CA GLU A 129 -14.07 3.38 -18.09
C GLU A 129 -14.86 3.69 -16.82
N GLU A 130 -16.10 3.22 -16.73
CA GLU A 130 -16.96 3.49 -15.57
C GLU A 130 -16.38 2.89 -14.29
N MET A 131 -15.84 1.67 -14.36
CA MET A 131 -15.21 1.02 -13.22
C MET A 131 -13.87 1.66 -12.88
N LEU A 132 -13.09 2.07 -13.88
CA LEU A 132 -11.86 2.84 -13.66
C LEU A 132 -12.15 4.18 -12.98
N ALA A 133 -13.20 4.90 -13.41
CA ALA A 133 -13.60 6.16 -12.81
C ALA A 133 -13.96 5.96 -11.32
N ARG A 134 -14.74 4.92 -10.99
CA ARG A 134 -15.04 4.55 -9.59
C ARG A 134 -13.79 4.21 -8.78
N TYR A 135 -12.90 3.41 -9.35
CA TYR A 135 -11.61 3.09 -8.71
C TYR A 135 -10.82 4.35 -8.38
N VAL A 136 -10.69 5.26 -9.34
CA VAL A 136 -10.02 6.55 -9.15
C VAL A 136 -10.72 7.40 -8.10
N ASP A 137 -12.05 7.48 -8.12
CA ASP A 137 -12.83 8.25 -7.14
C ASP A 137 -12.57 7.73 -5.71
N VAL A 138 -12.64 6.42 -5.51
CA VAL A 138 -12.37 5.78 -4.19
C VAL A 138 -10.93 6.02 -3.74
N CYS A 139 -9.94 5.92 -4.65
CA CYS A 139 -8.55 6.24 -4.31
C CYS A 139 -8.37 7.71 -3.90
N ILE A 140 -9.02 8.65 -4.61
CA ILE A 140 -8.97 10.08 -4.30
C ILE A 140 -9.63 10.36 -2.93
N GLU A 141 -10.78 9.76 -2.66
CA GLU A 141 -11.44 9.88 -1.35
C GLU A 141 -10.58 9.30 -0.22
N GLY A 142 -9.96 8.14 -0.45
CA GLY A 142 -9.04 7.49 0.48
C GLY A 142 -7.82 8.37 0.78
N ILE A 143 -7.17 8.91 -0.25
CA ILE A 143 -6.10 9.92 -0.13
C ILE A 143 -6.57 11.10 0.73
N GLY A 144 -7.80 11.58 0.49
CA GLY A 144 -8.43 12.67 1.23
C GLY A 144 -8.62 12.41 2.74
N ARG A 145 -8.54 11.16 3.20
CA ARG A 145 -8.59 10.84 4.64
C ARG A 145 -7.35 11.29 5.41
N GLY A 146 -6.22 11.48 4.72
CA GLY A 146 -4.98 11.99 5.33
C GLY A 146 -4.30 11.05 6.32
N VAL A 147 -4.66 9.76 6.32
CA VAL A 147 -4.09 8.73 7.22
C VAL A 147 -3.09 7.80 6.53
N PHE A 148 -3.01 7.87 5.20
CA PHE A 148 -2.16 7.00 4.40
C PHE A 148 -0.80 7.65 4.15
N PHE A 149 0.23 6.82 4.21
CA PHE A 149 1.62 7.19 3.97
C PHE A 149 1.93 7.31 2.47
N TYR A 150 1.44 6.37 1.67
CA TYR A 150 1.50 6.42 0.20
C TYR A 150 0.39 5.57 -0.43
N LEU A 151 0.19 5.74 -1.75
CA LEU A 151 -0.72 4.90 -2.55
C LEU A 151 0.06 3.72 -3.16
N ALA A 152 -0.25 2.51 -2.72
CA ALA A 152 0.33 1.27 -3.21
C ALA A 152 -0.18 0.96 -4.62
N HIS A 153 0.69 0.39 -5.46
CA HIS A 153 0.43 -0.06 -6.85
C HIS A 153 -0.70 0.71 -7.58
N PRO A 154 -0.60 2.05 -7.75
CA PRO A 154 -1.70 2.90 -8.24
C PRO A 154 -2.19 2.58 -9.66
N ASP A 155 -1.38 1.83 -10.42
CA ASP A 155 -1.65 1.38 -11.79
C ASP A 155 -2.10 -0.09 -11.86
N VAL A 156 -2.46 -0.68 -10.72
CA VAL A 156 -2.92 -2.08 -10.61
C VAL A 156 -4.19 -2.36 -11.41
N PHE A 157 -5.05 -1.36 -11.64
CA PHE A 157 -6.30 -1.53 -12.35
C PHE A 157 -6.07 -2.05 -13.78
N HIS A 158 -6.56 -3.25 -14.07
CA HIS A 158 -6.48 -3.83 -15.40
C HIS A 158 -7.52 -3.17 -16.30
N PHE A 159 -7.12 -2.09 -16.97
CA PHE A 159 -8.05 -1.32 -17.79
C PHE A 159 -8.23 -1.93 -19.17
N VAL A 160 -9.50 -2.08 -19.58
CA VAL A 160 -9.91 -2.53 -20.91
C VAL A 160 -10.72 -1.41 -21.58
N GLY A 161 -10.02 -0.55 -22.31
CA GLY A 161 -10.61 0.61 -23.00
C GLY A 161 -9.55 1.41 -23.76
N ASP A 162 -9.89 2.63 -24.17
CA ASP A 162 -8.98 3.49 -24.92
C ASP A 162 -8.02 4.29 -24.04
N ALA A 163 -6.84 4.60 -24.59
CA ALA A 163 -5.79 5.31 -23.87
C ALA A 163 -6.21 6.72 -23.39
N ALA A 164 -7.11 7.41 -24.08
CA ALA A 164 -7.52 8.76 -23.71
C ALA A 164 -8.42 8.75 -22.46
N SER A 165 -9.30 7.74 -22.34
CA SER A 165 -10.09 7.51 -21.14
C SER A 165 -9.23 7.07 -19.95
N TYR A 166 -8.25 6.19 -20.17
CA TYR A 166 -7.29 5.85 -19.12
C TYR A 166 -6.51 7.08 -18.63
N GLU A 167 -5.96 7.86 -19.57
CA GLU A 167 -5.17 9.04 -19.24
C GLU A 167 -5.98 10.07 -18.46
N ARG A 168 -7.22 10.34 -18.88
CA ARG A 168 -8.10 11.28 -18.18
C ARG A 168 -8.31 10.88 -16.71
N GLN A 169 -8.60 9.60 -16.45
CA GLN A 169 -8.86 9.13 -15.09
C GLN A 169 -7.57 9.08 -14.26
N MET A 170 -6.49 8.50 -14.79
CA MET A 170 -5.24 8.41 -14.05
C MET A 170 -4.57 9.77 -13.78
N ARG A 171 -4.79 10.76 -14.66
CA ARG A 171 -4.34 12.14 -14.41
C ARG A 171 -5.09 12.78 -13.24
N ARG A 172 -6.39 12.50 -13.06
CA ARG A 172 -7.14 12.94 -11.86
C ARG A 172 -6.51 12.38 -10.59
N LEU A 173 -6.19 11.07 -10.60
CA LEU A 173 -5.55 10.40 -9.47
C LEU A 173 -4.16 11.01 -9.16
N CYS A 174 -3.31 11.19 -10.18
CA CYS A 174 -1.99 11.80 -10.02
C CYS A 174 -2.05 13.21 -9.44
N LEU A 175 -2.99 14.04 -9.93
CA LEU A 175 -3.19 15.42 -9.42
C LEU A 175 -3.64 15.42 -7.95
N ALA A 176 -4.57 14.55 -7.57
CA ALA A 176 -5.03 14.44 -6.18
C ALA A 176 -3.90 13.97 -5.24
N ALA A 177 -3.12 12.97 -5.67
CA ALA A 177 -1.96 12.51 -4.91
C ALA A 177 -0.91 13.63 -4.76
N LEU A 178 -0.65 14.41 -5.82
CA LEU A 178 0.25 15.55 -5.76
C LEU A 178 -0.23 16.62 -4.79
N GLU A 179 -1.50 17.00 -4.85
CA GLU A 179 -2.11 18.02 -3.97
C GLU A 179 -1.98 17.64 -2.49
N LYS A 180 -2.13 16.34 -2.16
CA LYS A 180 -2.04 15.83 -0.79
C LYS A 180 -0.64 15.36 -0.39
N HIS A 181 0.37 15.56 -1.25
CA HIS A 181 1.74 15.09 -1.03
C HIS A 181 1.83 13.59 -0.74
N ILE A 182 1.01 12.79 -1.42
CA ILE A 182 1.00 11.33 -1.33
C ILE A 182 1.92 10.74 -2.43
N PRO A 183 2.99 10.02 -2.05
CA PRO A 183 3.83 9.32 -3.00
C PRO A 183 3.07 8.17 -3.71
N LEU A 184 3.52 7.83 -4.90
CA LEU A 184 2.99 6.73 -5.71
C LEU A 184 3.97 5.55 -5.72
N GLU A 185 3.50 4.34 -5.41
CA GLU A 185 4.36 3.16 -5.36
C GLU A 185 4.63 2.55 -6.74
N ILE A 186 5.89 2.51 -7.16
CA ILE A 186 6.32 1.57 -8.20
C ILE A 186 6.48 0.21 -7.56
N ASN A 187 5.47 -0.63 -7.79
CA ASN A 187 5.38 -1.94 -7.16
C ASN A 187 6.21 -2.98 -7.92
N LEU A 188 7.17 -3.57 -7.21
CA LEU A 188 8.14 -4.50 -7.78
C LEU A 188 7.55 -5.90 -8.00
N LEU A 189 6.47 -6.29 -7.30
CA LEU A 189 5.80 -7.57 -7.55
C LEU A 189 5.26 -7.62 -8.98
N GLY A 190 4.54 -6.56 -9.39
CA GLY A 190 4.00 -6.45 -10.75
C GLY A 190 5.07 -6.65 -11.83
N ILE A 191 6.23 -6.03 -11.64
CA ILE A 191 7.41 -6.21 -12.49
C ILE A 191 7.90 -7.66 -12.48
N ARG A 192 8.18 -8.21 -11.28
CA ARG A 192 8.81 -9.54 -11.12
C ARG A 192 7.96 -10.66 -11.72
N VAL A 193 6.64 -10.58 -11.57
CA VAL A 193 5.71 -11.62 -12.02
C VAL A 193 4.95 -11.25 -13.29
N LYS A 194 5.32 -10.13 -13.93
CA LYS A 194 4.77 -9.65 -15.21
C LYS A 194 3.25 -9.47 -15.19
N ARG A 195 2.73 -8.79 -14.17
CA ARG A 195 1.31 -8.39 -14.12
C ARG A 195 1.03 -7.27 -15.15
N ASN A 196 -0.22 -6.81 -15.21
CA ASN A 196 -0.63 -5.67 -16.03
C ASN A 196 -0.01 -4.33 -15.57
N TYR A 197 0.67 -4.32 -14.41
CA TYR A 197 1.44 -3.20 -13.89
C TYR A 197 2.92 -3.60 -13.74
N PRO A 198 3.87 -2.69 -13.96
CA PRO A 198 3.67 -1.26 -14.17
C PRO A 198 3.12 -0.90 -15.57
N ASN A 199 2.19 0.06 -15.62
CA ASN A 199 1.61 0.59 -16.84
C ASN A 199 2.41 1.83 -17.31
N GLU A 200 3.05 1.73 -18.47
CA GLU A 200 3.90 2.79 -19.04
C GLU A 200 3.17 4.14 -19.20
N LEU A 201 1.89 4.13 -19.57
CA LEU A 201 1.11 5.36 -19.71
C LEU A 201 0.85 6.02 -18.35
N PHE A 202 0.59 5.24 -17.31
CA PHE A 202 0.45 5.77 -15.95
C PHE A 202 1.73 6.48 -15.49
N TRP A 203 2.89 5.84 -15.62
CA TRP A 203 4.16 6.42 -15.17
C TRP A 203 4.58 7.64 -16.00
N LYS A 204 4.21 7.70 -17.29
CA LYS A 204 4.32 8.94 -18.08
C LYS A 204 3.52 10.08 -17.47
N ILE A 205 2.26 9.84 -17.11
CA ILE A 205 1.37 10.84 -16.50
C ILE A 205 1.92 11.31 -15.14
N ALA A 206 2.37 10.38 -14.30
CA ALA A 206 2.96 10.69 -13.00
C ALA A 206 4.22 11.57 -13.13
N GLY A 207 5.07 11.27 -14.12
CA GLY A 207 6.25 12.07 -14.45
C GLY A 207 5.91 13.50 -14.91
N GLU A 208 4.96 13.63 -15.84
CA GLU A 208 4.46 14.93 -16.31
C GLU A 208 3.81 15.76 -15.20
N THR A 209 3.13 15.09 -14.27
CA THR A 209 2.44 15.72 -13.13
C THR A 209 3.44 16.15 -12.04
N GLY A 210 4.60 15.50 -11.97
CA GLY A 210 5.63 15.78 -10.97
C GLY A 210 5.43 15.04 -9.64
N ASN A 211 4.75 13.89 -9.67
CA ASN A 211 4.54 13.07 -8.46
C ASN A 211 5.87 12.53 -7.90
N GLU A 212 5.93 12.45 -6.58
CA GLU A 212 6.95 11.64 -5.91
C GLU A 212 6.61 10.16 -6.00
N VAL A 213 7.64 9.34 -6.13
CA VAL A 213 7.47 7.88 -6.20
C VAL A 213 8.33 7.16 -5.19
N ILE A 214 7.83 6.02 -4.72
CA ILE A 214 8.53 5.12 -3.80
C ILE A 214 8.56 3.72 -4.40
N PHE A 215 9.56 2.91 -4.04
CA PHE A 215 9.56 1.49 -4.41
C PHE A 215 8.94 0.65 -3.31
N GLY A 216 8.10 -0.31 -3.69
CA GLY A 216 7.53 -1.29 -2.78
C GLY A 216 7.74 -2.70 -3.30
N CYS A 217 8.20 -3.60 -2.45
CA CYS A 217 8.44 -4.99 -2.85
C CYS A 217 7.17 -5.78 -3.05
N ASP A 218 6.12 -5.51 -2.25
CA ASP A 218 4.89 -6.30 -2.21
C ASP A 218 5.23 -7.79 -2.05
N SER A 219 5.93 -8.03 -0.94
CA SER A 219 6.58 -9.29 -0.63
C SER A 219 5.61 -10.23 0.07
N HIS A 220 5.31 -11.34 -0.61
CA HIS A 220 4.47 -12.46 -0.12
C HIS A 220 5.29 -13.74 0.16
N ASP A 221 6.60 -13.66 -0.02
CA ASP A 221 7.58 -14.66 0.40
C ASP A 221 8.89 -13.95 0.78
N PRO A 222 9.68 -14.45 1.76
CA PRO A 222 10.91 -13.79 2.18
C PRO A 222 11.91 -13.57 1.05
N GLU A 223 12.04 -14.53 0.13
CA GLU A 223 13.01 -14.48 -0.96
C GLU A 223 12.73 -13.37 -1.97
N SER A 224 11.47 -12.92 -2.08
CA SER A 224 11.10 -11.79 -2.94
C SER A 224 11.79 -10.48 -2.55
N LEU A 225 12.15 -10.27 -1.28
CA LEU A 225 12.91 -9.11 -0.81
C LEU A 225 14.35 -9.09 -1.35
N ALA A 226 14.93 -10.26 -1.62
CA ALA A 226 16.30 -10.40 -2.14
C ALA A 226 16.37 -10.34 -3.68
N LYS A 227 15.23 -10.36 -4.39
CA LYS A 227 15.18 -10.39 -5.86
C LYS A 227 15.43 -9.00 -6.44
N LYS A 228 16.64 -8.79 -6.97
CA LYS A 228 17.04 -7.54 -7.64
C LYS A 228 16.45 -7.33 -9.04
N SER A 229 15.83 -8.35 -9.64
CA SER A 229 15.37 -8.30 -11.04
C SER A 229 14.33 -7.19 -11.30
N GLY A 230 13.45 -6.91 -10.34
CA GLY A 230 12.45 -5.85 -10.48
C GLY A 230 13.04 -4.43 -10.42
N LEU A 231 14.16 -4.25 -9.72
CA LEU A 231 14.74 -2.92 -9.48
C LEU A 231 15.22 -2.29 -10.77
N TRP A 232 15.90 -3.02 -11.66
CA TRP A 232 16.42 -2.43 -12.90
C TRP A 232 15.30 -1.85 -13.78
N MET A 233 14.17 -2.54 -13.91
CA MET A 233 13.03 -2.01 -14.66
C MET A 233 12.39 -0.81 -13.96
N ALA A 234 12.29 -0.83 -12.63
CA ALA A 234 11.79 0.32 -11.86
C ALA A 234 12.69 1.56 -12.05
N GLU A 235 14.02 1.42 -11.96
CA GLU A 235 14.97 2.53 -12.21
C GLU A 235 14.88 3.03 -13.66
N ASN A 236 14.61 2.15 -14.64
CA ASN A 236 14.38 2.59 -16.01
C ASN A 236 13.11 3.44 -16.14
N LEU A 237 12.02 3.10 -15.44
CA LEU A 237 10.82 3.95 -15.39
C LEU A 237 11.13 5.32 -14.81
N ILE A 238 11.94 5.37 -13.72
CA ILE A 238 12.41 6.62 -13.13
C ILE A 238 13.11 7.49 -14.17
N HIS A 239 14.11 6.96 -14.87
CA HIS A 239 14.86 7.72 -15.86
C HIS A 239 14.01 8.13 -17.06
N LYS A 240 13.20 7.21 -17.59
CA LYS A 240 12.40 7.41 -18.80
C LYS A 240 11.35 8.50 -18.60
N TYR A 241 10.71 8.55 -17.44
CA TYR A 241 9.63 9.49 -17.13
C TYR A 241 10.02 10.59 -16.15
N GLN A 242 11.31 10.71 -15.82
CA GLN A 242 11.84 11.75 -14.93
C GLN A 242 11.12 11.78 -13.56
N LEU A 243 10.77 10.60 -13.04
CA LEU A 243 10.03 10.48 -11.77
C LEU A 243 10.91 10.89 -10.60
N LYS A 244 10.34 11.60 -9.62
CA LYS A 244 11.05 12.00 -8.40
C LYS A 244 11.00 10.89 -7.36
N ARG A 245 11.99 10.00 -7.38
CA ARG A 245 12.09 8.94 -6.38
C ARG A 245 12.47 9.48 -5.00
N ILE A 246 11.77 9.02 -3.97
CA ILE A 246 12.10 9.24 -2.56
C ILE A 246 12.40 7.91 -1.86
N GLU A 247 13.22 7.96 -0.80
CA GLU A 247 13.50 6.83 0.10
C GLU A 247 13.42 7.31 1.56
N PRO A 248 12.21 7.59 2.09
CA PRO A 248 12.05 8.07 3.46
C PRO A 248 12.52 7.02 4.47
N MET A 249 13.33 7.43 5.46
CA MET A 249 13.83 6.52 6.51
C MET A 249 12.84 6.28 7.63
N THR A 250 11.75 7.04 7.67
CA THR A 250 10.67 6.95 8.65
C THR A 250 9.37 7.27 7.93
N PRO A 251 8.28 6.52 8.17
CA PRO A 251 6.99 6.88 7.61
C PRO A 251 6.59 8.26 8.12
N PHE A 252 6.04 9.08 7.22
CA PHE A 252 5.43 10.34 7.58
C PHE A 252 3.94 10.22 7.30
N ILE A 253 3.12 10.21 8.35
CA ILE A 253 1.69 10.45 8.17
C ILE A 253 1.50 11.96 8.25
N PRO A 254 0.83 12.60 7.28
CA PRO A 254 0.38 13.97 7.44
C PRO A 254 -0.35 14.09 8.80
N ALA A 255 -0.06 15.12 9.59
CA ALA A 255 -0.58 15.24 10.94
C ALA A 255 -2.10 14.99 10.97
N LYS A 256 -2.56 14.12 11.89
CA LYS A 256 -4.01 13.96 12.15
C LYS A 256 -4.58 15.36 12.35
N PRO A 257 -5.64 15.77 11.63
CA PRO A 257 -6.36 16.98 12.01
C PRO A 257 -6.76 16.79 13.48
N ASP A 258 -6.41 17.77 14.30
CA ASP A 258 -6.59 17.72 15.74
C ASP A 258 -7.97 17.15 16.08
N ALA A 259 -8.01 16.18 17.00
CA ALA A 259 -9.23 15.81 17.70
C ALA A 259 -9.65 16.95 18.65
N ALA A 260 -9.86 18.15 18.12
CA ALA A 260 -10.39 19.29 18.83
C ALA A 260 -11.91 19.17 18.83
N GLY A 261 -12.48 18.66 19.92
CA GLY A 261 -13.94 18.60 20.05
C GLY A 261 -14.53 17.91 21.26
N HIS A 262 -13.77 17.42 22.26
CA HIS A 262 -14.35 17.08 23.55
C HIS A 262 -14.35 18.31 24.46
N SER A 263 -15.32 19.19 24.23
CA SER A 263 -15.78 20.15 25.24
C SER A 263 -16.35 19.35 26.42
N ARG A 264 -15.53 19.14 27.44
CA ARG A 264 -16.03 18.92 28.81
C ARG A 264 -16.46 20.28 29.34
N SER A 265 -17.76 20.56 29.27
CA SER A 265 -18.38 21.52 30.18
C SER A 265 -18.74 20.80 31.47
N ILE A 266 -18.28 21.41 32.56
CA ILE A 266 -18.49 21.10 33.98
C ILE A 266 -19.99 21.18 34.31
#